data_AF-A0A386UEB0-F1
#
_entry.id   AF-A0A386UEB0-F1
#
_cell.length_a   1.000
_cell.length_b   1.000
_cell.length_c   1.000
_cell.angle_alpha   90.00
_cell.angle_beta   90.00
_cell.angle_gamma   90.00
#
_symmetry.space_group_name_H-M   'P 1'
#
loop_
_entity.id
_entity.type
_entity.pdbx_description
1 polymer ?
#
loop_
_entity_poly.entity_id
_entity_poly.type
_entity_poly.pdbx_seq_one_letter_code
_entity_poly.pdbx_strand_id
1 'polypeptide(L)'
;MANATVVTPELLRSTQQRIETRLQEAVTIANQYLSGHENIISATGWAGDAGSTSLNTAGHIHHDLQQIMTGGQRLAHGLGRAAALMENHEADAAHDLNGVFGGGVQAV
;
A
#
# COMPACT_ATOMS: atom_id res chain seq x y z
N MET A 1 -12.22 29.34 4.71
CA MET A 1 -12.45 28.08 3.96
C MET A 1 -11.36 27.12 4.40
N ALA A 2 -11.69 26.06 5.15
CA ALA A 2 -10.70 25.05 5.51
C ALA A 2 -10.16 24.40 4.24
N ASN A 3 -8.85 24.24 4.17
CA ASN A 3 -8.10 23.72 3.02
C ASN A 3 -8.50 22.26 2.76
N ALA A 4 -9.52 22.02 1.93
CA ALA A 4 -9.96 20.68 1.59
C ALA A 4 -8.80 19.95 0.88
N THR A 5 -8.38 18.81 1.40
CA THR A 5 -7.42 17.95 0.72
C THR A 5 -8.01 17.53 -0.61
N VAL A 6 -7.51 18.09 -1.71
CA VAL A 6 -7.88 17.66 -3.05
C VAL A 6 -7.23 16.31 -3.27
N VAL A 7 -8.04 15.24 -3.25
CA VAL A 7 -7.60 13.90 -3.60
C VAL A 7 -7.67 13.80 -5.11
N THR A 8 -6.51 13.72 -5.77
CA THR A 8 -6.44 13.52 -7.24
C THR A 8 -6.09 12.06 -7.56
N PRO A 9 -6.38 11.58 -8.79
CA PRO A 9 -5.94 10.27 -9.24
C PRO A 9 -4.41 10.07 -9.09
N GLU A 10 -3.61 11.11 -9.35
CA GLU A 10 -2.15 11.07 -9.20
C GLU A 10 -1.72 10.91 -7.74
N LEU A 11 -2.41 11.57 -6.81
CA LEU A 11 -2.15 11.41 -5.39
C LEU A 11 -2.44 9.96 -4.94
N LEU A 12 -3.51 9.36 -5.44
CA LEU A 12 -3.86 7.97 -5.15
C LEU A 12 -2.82 7.00 -5.72
N ARG A 13 -2.39 7.19 -6.98
CA ARG A 13 -1.34 6.35 -7.60
C ARG A 13 0.02 6.49 -6.93
N SER A 14 0.46 7.71 -6.62
CA SER A 14 1.73 7.92 -5.92
C SER A 14 1.69 7.32 -4.51
N THR A 15 0.53 7.35 -3.85
CA THR A 15 0.33 6.67 -2.56
C THR A 15 0.37 5.16 -2.70
N GLN A 16 -0.27 4.59 -3.74
CA GLN A 16 -0.17 3.17 -4.07
C GLN A 16 1.29 2.74 -4.23
N GLN A 17 2.07 3.44 -5.06
CA GLN A 17 3.48 3.15 -5.30
C GLN A 17 4.30 3.22 -4.01
N ARG A 18 4.07 4.24 -3.16
CA ARG A 18 4.73 4.33 -1.85
C ARG A 18 4.40 3.15 -0.96
N ILE A 19 3.15 2.68 -0.92
CA ILE A 19 2.79 1.50 -0.13
C ILE A 19 3.54 0.27 -0.66
N GLU A 20 3.55 0.05 -1.97
CA GLU A 20 4.26 -1.08 -2.59
C GLU A 20 5.76 -1.06 -2.25
N THR A 21 6.42 0.09 -2.33
CA THR A 21 7.82 0.25 -1.91
C THR A 21 8.02 -0.06 -0.43
N ARG A 22 7.16 0.47 0.46
CA ARG A 22 7.29 0.21 1.91
C ARG A 22 7.06 -1.24 2.27
N LEU A 23 6.18 -1.95 1.56
CA LEU A 23 5.98 -3.37 1.73
C LEU A 23 7.23 -4.18 1.35
N GLN A 24 7.89 -3.82 0.25
CA GLN A 24 9.16 -4.45 -0.15
C GLN A 24 10.27 -4.20 0.89
N GLU A 25 10.36 -2.98 1.42
CA GLU A 25 11.29 -2.64 2.50
C GLU A 25 11.00 -3.47 3.77
N ALA A 26 9.73 -3.60 4.16
CA ALA A 26 9.33 -4.38 5.34
C ALA A 26 9.73 -5.86 5.21
N VAL A 27 9.52 -6.47 4.05
CA VAL A 27 9.96 -7.85 3.77
C VAL A 27 11.48 -7.98 3.86
N THR A 28 12.22 -6.98 3.37
CA THR A 28 13.68 -7.00 3.43
C THR A 28 14.19 -6.96 4.87
N ILE A 29 13.67 -6.04 5.68
CA ILE A 29 14.03 -5.87 7.10
C ILE A 29 13.69 -7.15 7.87
N ALA A 30 12.52 -7.72 7.62
CA ALA A 30 12.09 -8.96 8.22
C ALA A 30 13.00 -10.14 7.94
N ASN A 31 13.34 -10.34 6.66
CA ASN A 31 14.20 -11.45 6.25
C ASN A 31 15.61 -11.28 6.82
N GLN A 32 16.12 -10.04 6.91
CA GLN A 32 17.37 -9.76 7.60
C GLN A 32 17.30 -10.09 9.08
N TYR A 33 16.22 -9.71 9.78
CA TYR A 33 16.02 -10.06 11.19
C TYR A 33 15.99 -11.58 11.39
N LEU A 34 15.23 -12.30 10.56
CA LEU A 34 15.06 -13.75 10.66
C LEU A 34 16.38 -14.50 10.39
N SER A 35 17.09 -14.12 9.32
CA SER A 35 18.40 -14.69 8.97
C SER A 35 19.45 -14.40 10.06
N GLY A 36 19.46 -13.19 10.61
CA GLY A 36 20.32 -12.84 11.74
C GLY A 36 20.04 -13.70 12.97
N HIS A 37 18.76 -14.00 13.25
CA HIS A 37 18.36 -14.85 14.37
C HIS A 37 18.76 -16.32 14.19
N GLU A 38 18.59 -16.89 12.99
CA GLU A 38 19.06 -18.25 12.68
C GLU A 38 20.57 -18.39 12.88
N ASN A 39 21.33 -17.36 12.49
CA ASN A 39 22.78 -17.34 12.65
C ASN A 39 23.20 -17.22 14.13
N ILE A 40 22.51 -16.39 14.92
CA ILE A 40 22.83 -16.21 16.35
C ILE A 40 22.45 -17.46 17.17
N ILE A 41 21.27 -18.04 16.95
CA ILE A 41 20.83 -19.24 17.67
C ILE A 41 21.75 -20.42 17.37
N SER A 42 22.16 -20.59 16.11
CA SER A 42 23.07 -21.69 15.71
C SER A 42 24.52 -21.47 16.17
N ALA A 43 25.00 -20.22 16.23
CA ALA A 43 26.40 -19.92 16.57
C ALA A 43 26.67 -19.73 18.07
N THR A 44 25.69 -19.28 18.88
CA THR A 44 25.93 -18.86 20.28
C THR A 44 25.29 -19.74 21.34
N GLY A 45 24.62 -20.84 20.98
CA GLY A 45 24.17 -21.85 21.94
C GLY A 45 23.10 -21.36 22.93
N TRP A 46 22.24 -20.43 22.52
CA TRP A 46 21.08 -19.98 23.32
C TRP A 46 20.05 -21.11 23.45
N ALA A 47 20.30 -22.05 24.36
CA ALA A 47 19.37 -23.10 24.77
C ALA A 47 18.59 -22.69 26.02
N GLY A 48 17.35 -23.17 26.15
CA GLY A 48 16.45 -22.87 27.28
C GLY A 48 15.42 -21.77 26.98
N ASP A 49 14.84 -21.18 28.04
CA ASP A 49 13.69 -20.27 27.94
C ASP A 49 13.95 -19.03 27.08
N ALA A 50 15.19 -18.52 27.05
CA ALA A 50 15.57 -17.38 26.23
C ALA A 50 15.55 -17.70 24.72
N GLY A 51 16.04 -18.90 24.33
CA GLY A 51 15.99 -19.37 22.94
C GLY A 51 14.54 -19.62 22.49
N SER A 52 13.73 -20.24 23.34
CA SER A 52 12.29 -20.46 23.10
C SER A 52 11.53 -19.15 22.91
N THR A 53 11.75 -18.17 23.80
CA THR A 53 11.12 -16.84 23.72
C THR A 53 11.51 -16.09 22.45
N SER A 54 12.79 -16.19 22.05
CA SER A 54 13.30 -15.58 20.82
C SER A 54 12.67 -16.19 19.57
N LEU A 55 12.58 -17.53 19.49
CA LEU A 55 11.89 -18.23 18.39
C LEU A 55 10.40 -17.87 18.32
N ASN A 56 9.75 -17.76 19.47
CA ASN A 56 8.36 -17.33 19.55
C ASN A 56 8.18 -15.89 19.00
N THR A 57 9.07 -14.97 19.38
CA THR A 57 9.09 -13.59 18.87
C THR A 57 9.33 -13.55 17.36
N ALA A 58 10.25 -14.36 16.84
CA ALA A 58 10.49 -14.49 15.40
C ALA A 58 9.24 -14.98 14.65
N GLY A 59 8.51 -15.93 15.24
CA GLY A 59 7.22 -16.40 14.73
C GLY A 59 6.15 -15.29 14.69
N HIS A 60 6.06 -14.48 15.74
CA HIS A 60 5.17 -13.31 15.79
C HIS A 60 5.52 -12.28 14.71
N ILE A 61 6.79 -11.94 14.56
CA ILE A 61 7.26 -11.01 13.53
C ILE A 61 6.85 -11.53 12.14
N HIS A 62 7.11 -12.81 11.86
CA HIS A 62 6.74 -13.42 10.59
C HIS A 62 5.23 -13.33 10.31
N HIS A 63 4.41 -13.65 11.32
CA HIS A 63 2.95 -13.57 11.21
C HIS A 63 2.49 -12.12 10.96
N ASP A 64 3.00 -11.15 11.71
CA ASP A 64 2.60 -9.75 11.59
C ASP A 64 2.99 -9.18 10.21
N LEU A 65 4.14 -9.59 9.67
CA LEU A 65 4.53 -9.26 8.30
C LEU A 65 3.55 -9.79 7.26
N GLN A 66 3.09 -11.03 7.40
CA GLN A 66 2.08 -11.58 6.47
C GLN A 66 0.79 -10.77 6.51
N GLN A 67 0.37 -10.34 7.71
CA GLN A 67 -0.80 -9.48 7.87
C GLN A 67 -0.60 -8.10 7.23
N ILE A 68 0.55 -7.47 7.47
CA ILE A 68 0.92 -6.18 6.87
C ILE A 68 0.97 -6.29 5.34
N MET A 69 1.59 -7.33 4.80
CA MET A 69 1.65 -7.58 3.36
C MET A 69 0.25 -7.72 2.76
N THR A 70 -0.60 -8.52 3.39
CA THR A 70 -1.98 -8.74 2.93
C THR A 70 -2.79 -7.43 2.96
N GLY A 71 -2.72 -6.69 4.07
CA GLY A 71 -3.42 -5.43 4.24
C GLY A 71 -2.93 -4.35 3.29
N GLY A 72 -1.61 -4.21 3.16
CA GLY A 72 -0.99 -3.22 2.29
C GLY A 72 -1.26 -3.48 0.80
N GLN A 73 -1.23 -4.74 0.35
CA GLN A 73 -1.60 -5.09 -1.02
C GLN A 73 -3.08 -4.77 -1.31
N ARG A 74 -3.98 -5.05 -0.36
CA ARG A 74 -5.40 -4.69 -0.48
C ARG A 74 -5.58 -3.18 -0.57
N LEU A 75 -4.85 -2.41 0.24
CA LEU A 75 -4.88 -0.96 0.22
C LEU A 75 -4.35 -0.39 -1.10
N ALA A 76 -3.19 -0.86 -1.56
CA ALA A 76 -2.58 -0.47 -2.84
C ALA A 76 -3.56 -0.73 -4.01
N HIS A 77 -4.16 -1.92 -4.08
CA HIS A 77 -5.18 -2.23 -5.07
C HIS A 77 -6.45 -1.38 -4.94
N GLY A 78 -6.85 -1.01 -3.72
CA GLY A 78 -7.99 -0.13 -3.48
C GLY A 78 -7.73 1.28 -4.02
N LEU A 79 -6.54 1.83 -3.75
CA LEU A 79 -6.12 3.13 -4.24
C LEU A 79 -6.05 3.18 -5.77
N GLY A 80 -5.49 2.13 -6.40
CA GLY A 80 -5.46 2.04 -7.86
C GLY A 80 -6.85 2.01 -8.50
N ARG A 81 -7.79 1.27 -7.91
CA ARG A 81 -9.20 1.24 -8.36
C ARG A 81 -9.89 2.59 -8.16
N ALA A 82 -9.67 3.25 -7.03
CA ALA A 82 -10.23 4.57 -6.76
C ALA A 82 -9.70 5.61 -7.76
N ALA A 83 -8.40 5.58 -8.07
CA ALA A 83 -7.81 6.46 -9.07
C ALA A 83 -8.47 6.28 -10.45
N ALA A 84 -8.63 5.03 -10.90
CA ALA A 84 -9.28 4.74 -12.18
C ALA A 84 -10.75 5.18 -12.21
N LEU A 85 -11.48 5.00 -11.10
CA LEU A 85 -12.87 5.47 -11.00
C LEU A 85 -12.96 6.99 -11.12
N MET A 86 -12.05 7.71 -10.47
CA MET A 86 -12.00 9.18 -10.52
C MET A 86 -11.69 9.69 -11.93
N GLU A 87 -10.75 9.07 -12.64
CA GLU A 87 -10.45 9.42 -14.03
C GLU A 87 -11.65 9.20 -14.96
N ASN A 88 -12.37 8.09 -14.79
CA ASN A 88 -13.58 7.85 -15.57
C ASN A 88 -14.65 8.91 -15.29
N HIS A 89 -14.85 9.28 -14.01
CA HIS A 89 -15.78 10.35 -13.66
C HIS A 89 -15.38 11.71 -14.26
N GLU A 90 -14.08 12.01 -14.33
CA GLU A 90 -13.57 13.23 -14.99
C GLU A 90 -13.83 13.20 -16.50
N ALA A 91 -13.59 12.06 -17.16
CA ALA A 91 -13.85 11.89 -18.58
C ALA A 91 -15.36 12.00 -18.92
N ASP A 92 -16.22 11.38 -18.12
CA ASP A 92 -17.67 11.44 -18.28
C ASP A 92 -18.18 12.87 -18.05
N ALA A 93 -17.70 13.56 -17.00
CA ALA A 93 -18.05 14.95 -16.75
C ALA A 93 -17.61 15.87 -17.89
N ALA A 94 -16.41 15.66 -18.45
CA ALA A 94 -15.95 16.43 -19.60
C ALA A 94 -16.82 16.17 -20.85
N HIS A 95 -17.26 14.93 -21.05
CA HIS A 95 -18.18 14.58 -22.12
C HIS A 95 -19.56 15.23 -21.95
N ASP A 96 -20.15 15.16 -20.76
CA ASP A 96 -21.44 15.77 -20.45
C ASP A 96 -21.39 17.29 -20.60
N LEU A 97 -20.33 17.94 -20.10
CA LEU A 97 -20.13 19.38 -20.27
C LEU A 97 -20.02 19.75 -21.75
N ASN A 98 -19.28 18.98 -22.54
CA ASN A 98 -19.20 19.20 -23.99
C ASN A 98 -20.54 18.94 -24.69
N GLY A 99 -21.35 17.99 -24.21
CA GLY A 99 -22.72 17.77 -24.70
C GLY A 99 -23.66 18.94 -24.42
N VAL A 100 -23.61 19.49 -23.20
CA VAL A 100 -24.45 20.61 -22.76
C VAL A 100 -24.05 21.94 -23.42
N PHE A 101 -22.75 22.21 -23.55
CA PHE A 101 -22.26 23.50 -24.05
C PHE A 101 -21.83 23.48 -25.52
N GLY A 102 -21.45 22.32 -26.07
CA GLY A 102 -21.06 22.15 -27.47
C GLY A 102 -22.25 21.99 -28.43
N GLY A 103 -23.42 21.56 -27.94
CA GLY A 103 -24.67 21.48 -28.74
C GLY A 103 -25.34 22.85 -28.98
N GLY A 104 -24.88 23.91 -28.33
CA GLY A 104 -25.48 25.25 -28.37
C GLY A 104 -25.05 26.15 -29.54
N VAL A 105 -24.11 25.73 -30.40
CA VAL A 105 -23.65 26.55 -31.55
C VAL A 105 -24.50 26.33 -32.81
N GLN A 106 -25.73 25.82 -32.65
CA GLN A 106 -26.66 25.64 -33.76
C GLN A 106 -28.07 26.07 -33.37
N ALA A 107 -28.25 27.36 -33.07
CA ALA A 107 -29.55 28.00 -33.10
C ALA A 107 -29.43 29.52 -33.37
N VAL A 108 -29.86 29.87 -34.59
CA VAL A 108 -30.27 31.19 -35.13
C VAL A 108 -29.19 32.23 -35.43
#